data_AF-A0A9E1XSD1-F1
#
_entry.id   AF-A0A9E1XSD1-F1
#
_cell.length_a   1.000
_cell.length_b   1.000
_cell.length_c   1.000
_cell.angle_alpha   90.00
_cell.angle_beta   90.00
_cell.angle_gamma   90.00
#
_symmetry.space_group_name_H-M   'P 1'
#
loop_
_entity.id
_entity.type
_entity.pdbx_description
1 polymer ?
#
loop_
_entity_poly.entity_id
_entity_poly.type
_entity_poly.pdbx_seq_one_letter_code
_entity_poly.pdbx_strand_id
1 'polypeptide(L)'
;GVLLHNKGRYGNQEFFSEKTYKSILPTSLKPHFPKISTVYGIGFKNAAGRLGPGTYGHGGGCGTQIIVNPGKRLVFAMVRDAPGEEYKARMADIMAHLRSWIGE
;
A
#
# COMPACT_ATOMS: atom_id res chain seq x y z
N GLY A 1 -3.18 8.40 1.48
CA GLY A 1 -3.07 8.00 0.08
C GLY A 1 -2.26 8.99 -0.73
N VAL A 2 -2.86 10.12 -1.11
CA VAL A 2 -2.22 11.16 -1.95
C VAL A 2 -0.90 11.68 -1.38
N LEU A 3 -0.83 11.99 -0.08
CA LEU A 3 0.43 12.40 0.56
C LEU A 3 1.54 11.34 0.42
N LEU A 4 1.20 10.05 0.53
CA LEU A 4 2.17 8.95 0.37
C LEU A 4 2.64 8.84 -1.09
N HIS A 5 1.71 8.96 -2.04
CA HIS A 5 2.06 9.01 -3.47
C HIS A 5 3.01 10.17 -3.79
N ASN A 6 2.73 11.34 -3.21
CA ASN A 6 3.49 12.57 -3.42
C ASN A 6 4.64 12.77 -2.42
N LYS A 7 5.09 11.69 -1.75
CA LYS A 7 6.25 11.70 -0.84
C LYS A 7 6.19 12.79 0.26
N GLY A 8 4.98 13.10 0.75
CA GLY A 8 4.73 14.02 1.85
C GLY A 8 4.24 15.41 1.46
N ARG A 9 4.04 15.68 0.17
CA ARG A 9 3.63 17.01 -0.30
C ARG A 9 2.19 17.04 -0.80
N TYR A 10 1.52 18.18 -0.57
CA TYR A 10 0.23 18.50 -1.16
C TYR A 10 0.22 19.97 -1.59
N GLY A 11 0.22 20.20 -2.90
CA GLY A 11 0.50 21.53 -3.45
C GLY A 11 1.87 22.04 -2.97
N ASN A 12 1.89 23.23 -2.38
CA ASN A 12 3.11 23.87 -1.88
C ASN A 12 3.45 23.48 -0.43
N GLN A 13 2.61 22.69 0.24
CA GLN A 13 2.80 22.32 1.64
C GLN A 13 3.55 20.98 1.76
N GLU A 14 4.48 20.91 2.71
CA GLU A 14 5.16 19.69 3.13
C GLU A 14 4.63 19.24 4.49
N PHE A 15 4.09 18.02 4.55
CA PHE A 15 3.57 17.39 5.76
C PHE A 15 4.59 16.46 6.41
N PHE A 16 5.48 15.88 5.60
CA PHE A 16 6.62 15.12 6.07
C PHE A 16 7.73 15.10 5.02
N SER A 17 8.97 15.01 5.48
CA SER A 17 10.15 15.01 4.62
C SER A 17 10.28 13.75 3.77
N GLU A 18 11.08 13.81 2.71
CA GLU A 18 11.45 12.61 1.94
C GLU A 18 12.17 11.57 2.81
N LYS A 19 12.94 11.99 3.82
CA LYS A 19 13.56 11.08 4.79
C LYS A 19 12.49 10.30 5.55
N THR A 20 11.46 10.99 6.05
CA THR A 20 10.32 10.36 6.72
C THR A 20 9.59 9.41 5.77
N TYR A 21 9.38 9.81 4.52
CA TYR A 21 8.78 8.94 3.49
C TYR A 21 9.56 7.63 3.33
N LYS A 22 10.89 7.70 3.20
CA LYS A 22 11.75 6.51 3.07
C LYS A 22 11.65 5.60 4.30
N SER A 23 11.52 6.16 5.50
CA SER A 23 11.31 5.38 6.73
C SER A 23 9.93 4.71 6.80
N ILE A 24 8.91 5.27 6.16
CA ILE A 24 7.57 4.67 6.09
C ILE A 24 7.58 3.41 5.20
N LEU A 25 8.39 3.39 4.14
CA LEU A 25 8.39 2.32 3.15
C LEU A 25 8.73 0.96 3.78
N PRO A 26 8.07 -0.13 3.34
CA PRO A 26 8.38 -1.46 3.85
C PRO A 26 9.81 -1.88 3.56
N THR A 27 10.54 -2.26 4.61
CA THR A 27 11.89 -2.82 4.52
C THR A 27 11.94 -4.17 5.25
N SER A 28 13.00 -4.95 5.01
CA SER A 28 13.18 -6.22 5.72
C SER A 28 13.34 -5.97 7.22
N LEU A 29 12.56 -6.68 8.04
CA LEU A 29 12.70 -6.63 9.49
C LEU A 29 13.86 -7.49 10.00
N LYS A 30 14.42 -8.36 9.17
CA LYS A 30 15.49 -9.31 9.53
C LYS A 30 16.69 -8.67 10.25
N PRO A 31 17.18 -7.47 9.87
CA PRO A 31 18.30 -6.83 10.57
C PRO A 31 18.02 -6.53 12.05
N HIS A 32 16.75 -6.30 12.41
CA HIS A 32 16.32 -6.00 13.78
C HIS A 32 15.74 -7.23 14.48
N PHE A 33 15.12 -8.13 13.72
CA PHE A 33 14.45 -9.34 14.20
C PHE A 33 14.88 -10.54 13.34
N PRO A 34 16.04 -11.18 13.62
CA PRO A 34 16.65 -12.16 12.72
C PRO A 34 15.79 -13.39 12.39
N LYS A 35 14.83 -13.73 13.27
CA LYS A 35 13.90 -14.86 13.10
C LYS A 35 12.67 -14.50 12.25
N ILE A 36 12.51 -13.24 11.85
CA ILE A 36 11.36 -12.74 11.11
C ILE A 36 11.81 -12.39 9.68
N SER A 37 11.18 -13.03 8.68
CA SER A 37 11.42 -12.76 7.25
C SER A 37 10.44 -11.74 6.65
N THR A 38 9.60 -11.13 7.47
CA THR A 38 8.58 -10.16 7.05
C THR A 38 9.21 -8.85 6.56
N VAL A 39 8.58 -8.26 5.54
CA VAL A 39 8.86 -6.90 5.07
C VAL A 39 7.76 -5.97 5.56
N TYR A 40 8.10 -5.03 6.43
CA TYR A 40 7.16 -4.13 7.11
C TYR A 40 7.79 -2.75 7.32
N GLY A 41 7.02 -1.70 7.09
CA GLY A 41 7.43 -0.31 7.29
C GLY A 41 6.68 0.31 8.47
N ILE A 42 6.60 1.63 8.52
CA ILE A 42 5.79 2.31 9.54
C ILE A 42 4.31 2.23 9.14
N GLY A 43 3.62 1.19 9.61
CA GLY A 43 2.18 0.98 9.40
C GLY A 43 1.80 0.38 8.04
N PHE A 44 2.77 0.04 7.18
CA PHE A 44 2.52 -0.51 5.84
C PHE A 44 3.29 -1.81 5.60
N LYS A 45 2.69 -2.69 4.80
CA LYS A 45 3.25 -3.97 4.33
C LYS A 45 3.68 -3.83 2.87
N ASN A 46 4.62 -4.68 2.46
CA ASN A 46 4.84 -4.94 1.04
C ASN A 46 3.55 -5.51 0.43
N ALA A 47 3.10 -4.90 -0.68
CA ALA A 47 1.90 -5.30 -1.41
C ALA A 47 2.19 -5.50 -2.91
N ALA A 48 3.44 -5.82 -3.27
CA ALA A 48 3.84 -6.03 -4.66
C ALA A 48 3.00 -7.10 -5.38
N GLY A 49 2.56 -8.13 -4.66
CA GLY A 49 1.65 -9.16 -5.20
C GLY A 49 0.25 -8.65 -5.55
N ARG A 50 -0.07 -7.37 -5.36
CA ARG A 50 -1.37 -6.77 -5.71
C ARG A 50 -1.32 -5.89 -6.95
N LEU A 51 -0.45 -4.88 -6.98
CA LEU A 51 -0.38 -3.88 -8.07
C LEU A 51 1.04 -3.73 -8.64
N GLY A 52 1.87 -4.77 -8.54
CA GLY A 52 3.22 -4.81 -9.11
C GLY A 52 4.32 -4.26 -8.20
N PRO A 53 5.58 -4.27 -8.67
CA PRO A 53 6.75 -3.85 -7.90
C PRO A 53 6.61 -2.44 -7.30
N GLY A 54 7.14 -2.24 -6.09
CA GLY A 54 7.08 -0.97 -5.38
C GLY A 54 5.71 -0.64 -4.76
N THR A 55 4.71 -1.52 -4.88
CA THR A 55 3.42 -1.35 -4.22
C THR A 55 3.52 -1.66 -2.73
N TYR A 56 2.94 -0.79 -1.91
CA TYR A 56 2.80 -1.00 -0.46
C TYR A 56 1.40 -0.61 0.01
N GLY A 57 0.99 -1.12 1.16
CA GLY A 57 -0.36 -0.90 1.66
C GLY A 57 -0.65 -1.57 2.98
N HIS A 58 -1.85 -1.38 3.48
CA HIS A 58 -2.36 -2.08 4.66
C HIS A 58 -3.89 -2.23 4.54
N GLY A 59 -4.44 -3.18 5.28
CA GLY A 59 -5.88 -3.34 5.42
C GLY A 59 -6.33 -3.47 6.87
N GLY A 60 -7.60 -3.17 7.12
CA GLY A 60 -8.26 -3.42 8.40
C GLY A 60 -8.88 -4.81 8.45
N GLY A 61 -9.17 -5.31 9.65
CA GLY A 61 -9.89 -6.58 9.84
C GLY A 61 -11.30 -6.58 9.23
N CYS A 62 -11.90 -5.40 9.09
CA CYS A 62 -13.17 -5.18 8.40
C CYS A 62 -13.09 -5.23 6.86
N GLY A 63 -11.91 -5.47 6.28
CA GLY A 63 -11.72 -5.54 4.83
C GLY A 63 -11.43 -4.19 4.15
N THR A 64 -11.40 -3.07 4.88
CA THR A 64 -10.88 -1.78 4.38
C THR A 64 -9.46 -1.94 3.84
N GLN A 65 -9.10 -1.25 2.76
CA GLN A 65 -7.78 -1.30 2.13
C GLN A 65 -7.27 0.10 1.79
N ILE A 66 -5.98 0.32 1.99
CA ILE A 66 -5.20 1.36 1.32
C ILE A 66 -4.00 0.72 0.63
N ILE A 67 -3.85 0.97 -0.66
CA ILE A 67 -2.77 0.43 -1.50
C ILE A 67 -2.23 1.56 -2.36
N VAL A 68 -0.91 1.71 -2.41
CA VAL A 68 -0.22 2.78 -3.13
C VAL A 68 0.84 2.15 -4.02
N ASN A 69 0.79 2.46 -5.32
CA ASN A 69 1.90 2.25 -6.23
C ASN A 69 2.37 3.62 -6.74
N PRO A 70 3.45 4.19 -6.18
CA PRO A 70 3.90 5.51 -6.56
C PRO A 70 4.48 5.54 -7.99
N GLY A 71 5.13 4.46 -8.44
CA GLY A 71 5.70 4.36 -9.78
C GLY A 71 4.64 4.33 -10.88
N LYS A 72 3.47 3.76 -10.59
CA LYS A 72 2.30 3.72 -11.48
C LYS A 72 1.31 4.86 -11.24
N ARG A 73 1.64 5.80 -10.36
CA ARG A 73 0.78 6.94 -9.98
C ARG A 73 -0.64 6.53 -9.56
N LEU A 74 -0.74 5.41 -8.85
CA LEU A 74 -2.03 4.85 -8.41
C LEU A 74 -2.13 4.83 -6.89
N VAL A 75 -3.27 5.29 -6.39
CA VAL A 75 -3.71 5.11 -5.00
C VAL A 75 -5.08 4.45 -5.06
N PHE A 76 -5.20 3.26 -4.47
CA PHE A 76 -6.47 2.59 -4.26
C PHE A 76 -6.84 2.68 -2.78
N ALA A 77 -8.06 3.15 -2.51
CA ALA A 77 -8.64 3.18 -1.18
C ALA A 77 -10.05 2.59 -1.25
N MET A 78 -10.35 1.70 -0.31
CA MET A 78 -11.66 1.05 -0.19
C MET A 78 -12.02 1.02 1.29
N VAL A 79 -13.18 1.55 1.63
CA VAL A 79 -13.67 1.65 3.02
C VAL A 79 -14.83 0.69 3.19
N ARG A 80 -14.80 -0.07 4.29
CA ARG A 80 -15.78 -1.09 4.63
C ARG A 80 -15.94 -1.19 6.14
N ASP A 81 -17.16 -1.46 6.58
CA ASP A 81 -17.54 -1.78 7.95
C ASP A 81 -17.40 -3.28 8.27
N ALA A 82 -17.55 -4.16 7.27
CA ALA A 82 -17.24 -5.59 7.36
C ALA A 82 -16.79 -6.21 6.00
N PRO A 83 -16.08 -7.36 5.99
CA PRO A 83 -15.67 -8.00 4.75
C PRO A 83 -16.85 -8.60 3.94
N GLY A 84 -17.89 -9.11 4.60
CA GLY A 84 -18.94 -9.86 3.90
C GLY A 84 -18.43 -11.15 3.22
N GLU A 85 -19.34 -11.95 2.66
CA GLU A 85 -19.06 -13.30 2.18
C GLU A 85 -18.20 -13.33 0.91
N GLU A 86 -18.50 -12.45 -0.06
CA GLU A 86 -17.83 -12.45 -1.38
C GLU A 86 -16.53 -11.65 -1.42
N TYR A 87 -16.02 -11.20 -0.27
CA TYR A 87 -14.89 -10.25 -0.20
C TYR A 87 -13.72 -10.64 -1.10
N LYS A 88 -13.28 -11.90 -1.01
CA LYS A 88 -12.08 -12.39 -1.70
C LYS A 88 -12.27 -12.37 -3.22
N ALA A 89 -13.43 -12.82 -3.70
CA ALA A 89 -13.74 -12.84 -5.12
C ALA A 89 -13.78 -11.42 -5.69
N ARG A 90 -14.54 -10.52 -5.05
CA ARG A 90 -14.63 -9.10 -5.46
C ARG A 90 -13.28 -8.40 -5.43
N MET A 91 -12.47 -8.68 -4.40
CA MET A 91 -11.14 -8.11 -4.29
C MET A 91 -10.21 -8.58 -5.41
N ALA A 92 -10.31 -9.85 -5.83
CA ALA A 92 -9.55 -10.37 -6.96
C ALA A 92 -9.94 -9.67 -8.27
N ASP A 93 -11.24 -9.52 -8.52
CA ASP A 93 -11.76 -8.82 -9.71
C ASP A 93 -11.29 -7.36 -9.75
N ILE A 94 -11.40 -6.64 -8.63
CA ILE A 94 -10.95 -5.25 -8.51
C ILE A 94 -9.45 -5.16 -8.79
N MET A 95 -8.64 -6.05 -8.22
CA MET A 95 -7.19 -6.03 -8.44
C MET A 95 -6.84 -6.33 -9.90
N ALA A 96 -7.52 -7.27 -10.54
CA ALA A 96 -7.34 -7.57 -11.96
C ALA A 96 -7.67 -6.35 -12.84
N HIS A 97 -8.78 -5.66 -12.54
CA HIS A 97 -9.15 -4.45 -13.26
C HIS A 97 -8.12 -3.32 -13.09
N LEU A 98 -7.68 -3.07 -11.85
CA LEU A 98 -6.68 -2.03 -11.58
C LEU A 98 -5.33 -2.33 -12.23
N ARG A 99 -4.91 -3.60 -12.25
CA ARG A 99 -3.70 -4.04 -12.97
C ARG A 99 -3.78 -3.74 -14.47
N SER A 100 -4.93 -4.00 -15.08
CA SER A 100 -5.14 -3.67 -16.50
C SER A 100 -4.98 -2.18 -16.81
N TRP A 101 -5.36 -1.29 -15.88
CA TRP A 101 -5.21 0.16 -16.05
C TRP A 101 -3.77 0.65 -15.96
N ILE A 102 -2.92 -0.07 -15.22
CA ILE A 102 -1.53 0.34 -14.96
C ILE A 102 -0.49 -0.51 -15.70
N GLY A 103 -0.93 -1.44 -16.55
CA GLY A 103 -0.08 -2.33 -17.33
C GLY A 103 0.75 -3.28 -16.46
N GLU A 104 0.08 -4.03 -15.57
CA GLU A 104 0.64 -5.07 -14.68
C GLU A 104 -0.15 -6.39 -14.75
#